data_AF-A0A3N0D7H1-F1
#
_entry.id   AF-A0A3N0D7H1-F1
#
_cell.length_a   1.000
_cell.length_b   1.000
_cell.length_c   1.000
_cell.angle_alpha   90.00
_cell.angle_beta   90.00
_cell.angle_gamma   90.00
#
_symmetry.space_group_name_H-M   'P 1'
#
loop_
_entity.id
_entity.type
_entity.pdbx_description
1 polymer ?
#
loop_
_entity_poly.entity_id
_entity_poly.type
_entity_poly.pdbx_seq_one_letter_code
_entity_poly.pdbx_strand_id
1 'polypeptide(L)'
;MEDLEQPAMSCDGVEFPDARLRIASMLSSLASPEHQRRVWLAEVRGPGDVDDLTMVVNFLDDTRVLGDPEGLVGEVLRNGSEARAMRELSDVLYALIDDLGEAPDSAYLASRCWPSVVEAARRALRSMA
;
A
#
# COMPACT_ATOMS: atom_id res chain seq x y z
N MET A 1 16.62 35.95 7.80
CA MET A 1 15.68 34.84 8.01
C MET A 1 16.21 33.74 7.12
N GLU A 2 17.17 33.00 7.65
CA GLU A 2 17.81 31.89 6.93
C GLU A 2 16.82 30.74 6.91
N ASP A 3 16.33 30.42 5.71
CA ASP A 3 15.74 29.13 5.40
C ASP A 3 16.82 28.08 5.65
N LEU A 4 16.80 27.53 6.86
CA LEU A 4 17.56 26.33 7.20
C LEU A 4 16.85 25.17 6.51
N GLU A 5 17.13 25.00 5.21
CA GLU A 5 16.99 23.71 4.53
C GLU A 5 17.84 22.71 5.33
N GLN A 6 17.19 22.05 6.28
CA GLN A 6 17.80 20.93 6.97
C GLN A 6 18.00 19.85 5.90
N PRO A 7 19.23 19.34 5.69
CA PRO A 7 19.41 18.21 4.79
C PRO A 7 18.54 17.09 5.36
N ALA A 8 17.55 16.64 4.59
CA ALA A 8 16.77 15.48 4.92
C ALA A 8 17.78 14.37 5.25
N MET A 9 17.88 14.00 6.53
CA MET A 9 18.71 12.87 6.90
C MET A 9 18.06 11.66 6.26
N SER A 10 18.57 11.25 5.10
CA SER A 10 18.24 9.99 4.43
C SER A 10 18.80 8.84 5.26
N CYS A 11 18.22 8.62 6.44
CA CYS A 11 18.60 7.52 7.33
C CYS A 11 18.33 6.15 6.70
N ASP A 12 17.57 6.11 5.61
CA ASP A 12 17.13 4.88 4.93
C ASP A 12 17.32 4.90 3.41
N GLY A 13 18.07 5.87 2.88
CA GLY A 13 18.34 6.01 1.44
C GLY A 13 17.18 6.58 0.61
N VAL A 14 16.20 7.21 1.27
CA VAL A 14 15.07 7.92 0.65
C VAL A 14 14.88 9.29 1.30
N GLU A 15 14.21 10.20 0.60
CA GLU A 15 13.90 11.56 1.07
C GLU A 15 12.84 11.56 2.18
N PHE A 16 11.83 10.67 2.09
CA PHE A 16 10.67 10.63 2.99
C PHE A 16 10.50 9.27 3.69
N PRO A 17 11.35 8.95 4.69
CA PRO A 17 11.30 7.68 5.42
C PRO A 17 9.99 7.46 6.19
N ASP A 18 9.37 8.51 6.73
CA ASP A 18 8.08 8.38 7.43
C ASP A 18 6.91 8.01 6.48
N ALA A 19 6.95 8.53 5.25
CA ALA A 19 5.97 8.14 4.22
C ALA A 19 6.18 6.69 3.78
N ARG A 20 7.44 6.29 3.61
CA ARG A 20 7.83 4.90 3.34
C ARG A 20 7.30 3.92 4.40
N LEU A 21 7.44 4.23 5.69
CA LEU A 21 6.93 3.40 6.78
C LEU A 21 5.40 3.28 6.75
N ARG A 22 4.69 4.37 6.44
CA ARG A 22 3.22 4.34 6.31
C ARG A 22 2.76 3.50 5.13
N ILE A 23 3.43 3.59 3.97
CA ILE A 23 3.18 2.72 2.81
C ILE A 23 3.39 1.25 3.19
N ALA A 24 4.51 0.92 3.86
CA ALA A 24 4.77 -0.43 4.32
C ALA A 24 3.68 -0.94 5.29
N SER A 25 3.14 -0.08 6.16
CA SER A 25 2.01 -0.43 7.03
C SER A 25 0.76 -0.78 6.23
N MET A 26 0.40 0.01 5.21
CA MET A 26 -0.76 -0.28 4.36
C MET A 26 -0.59 -1.59 3.58
N LEU A 27 0.61 -1.84 3.06
CA LEU A 27 0.94 -3.11 2.41
C LEU A 27 0.84 -4.30 3.35
N SER A 28 1.21 -4.14 4.63
CA SER A 28 1.05 -5.18 5.65
C SER A 28 -0.42 -5.56 5.84
N SER A 29 -1.32 -4.58 5.91
CA SER A 29 -2.77 -4.82 5.97
C SER A 29 -3.28 -5.53 4.72
N LEU A 30 -2.83 -5.13 3.52
CA LEU A 30 -3.19 -5.76 2.24
C LEU A 30 -2.56 -7.16 2.05
N ALA A 31 -1.46 -7.45 2.73
CA ALA A 31 -0.75 -8.73 2.70
C ALA A 31 -1.31 -9.80 3.67
N SER A 32 -2.26 -9.43 4.55
CA SER A 32 -2.73 -10.26 5.66
C SER A 32 -4.23 -10.61 5.56
N PRO A 33 -4.59 -11.77 4.96
CA PRO A 33 -5.99 -12.21 4.88
C PRO A 33 -6.67 -12.39 6.25
N GLU A 34 -5.91 -12.69 7.29
CA GLU A 34 -6.43 -12.81 8.65
C GLU A 34 -6.80 -11.44 9.22
N HIS A 35 -5.95 -10.42 9.00
CA HIS A 35 -6.26 -9.03 9.36
C HIS A 35 -7.49 -8.53 8.60
N GLN A 36 -7.53 -8.74 7.28
CA GLN A 36 -8.64 -8.32 6.42
C GLN A 36 -9.98 -8.88 6.88
N ARG A 37 -10.04 -10.19 7.17
CA ARG A 37 -11.27 -10.82 7.69
C ARG A 37 -11.65 -10.32 9.08
N ARG A 38 -10.65 -10.08 9.95
CA ARG A 38 -10.88 -9.65 11.33
C ARG A 38 -11.29 -8.18 11.43
N VAL A 39 -10.75 -7.32 10.57
CA VAL A 39 -10.83 -5.85 10.69
C VAL A 39 -11.73 -5.25 9.63
N TRP A 40 -11.55 -5.60 8.35
CA TRP A 40 -12.29 -4.98 7.25
C TRP A 40 -13.71 -5.53 7.14
N LEU A 41 -13.94 -6.77 7.56
CA LEU A 41 -15.27 -7.39 7.60
C LEU A 41 -15.95 -7.33 8.97
N ALA A 42 -15.34 -6.68 9.97
CA ALA A 42 -15.94 -6.56 11.28
C ALA A 42 -17.18 -5.66 11.23
N GLU A 43 -18.32 -6.16 11.73
CA GLU A 43 -19.53 -5.34 11.89
C GLU A 43 -19.35 -4.23 12.94
N VAL A 44 -18.44 -4.45 13.90
CA VAL A 44 -18.11 -3.49 14.95
C VAL A 44 -16.59 -3.39 15.05
N ARG A 45 -16.06 -2.18 14.83
CA ARG A 45 -14.62 -1.93 15.00
C ARG A 45 -14.23 -2.05 16.47
N GLY A 46 -13.28 -2.94 16.73
CA GLY A 46 -12.64 -3.08 18.03
C GLY A 46 -11.59 -1.97 18.27
N PRO A 47 -11.16 -1.79 19.53
CA PRO A 47 -10.02 -0.94 19.83
C PRO A 47 -8.77 -1.46 19.11
N GLY A 48 -8.22 -0.65 18.20
CA GLY A 48 -7.06 -0.99 17.37
C GLY A 48 -7.38 -1.31 15.90
N ASP A 49 -8.65 -1.33 15.50
CA ASP A 49 -9.07 -1.48 14.11
C ASP A 49 -8.96 -0.14 13.37
N VAL A 50 -7.75 0.13 12.87
CA VAL A 50 -7.34 1.44 12.35
C VAL A 50 -7.55 1.62 10.84
N ASP A 51 -7.89 0.57 10.09
CA ASP A 51 -8.02 0.63 8.62
C ASP A 51 -9.18 -0.21 8.06
N ASP A 52 -9.47 0.00 6.78
CA ASP A 52 -10.36 -0.78 5.91
C ASP A 52 -9.80 -0.79 4.48
N LEU A 53 -10.40 -1.56 3.57
CA LEU A 53 -9.92 -1.66 2.19
C LEU A 53 -9.91 -0.30 1.51
N THR A 54 -11.00 0.46 1.65
CA THR A 54 -11.16 1.77 0.99
C THR A 54 -10.06 2.74 1.45
N MET A 55 -9.83 2.82 2.76
CA MET A 55 -8.77 3.64 3.34
C MET A 55 -7.38 3.23 2.85
N VAL A 56 -7.09 1.93 2.83
CA VAL A 56 -5.81 1.40 2.38
C VAL A 56 -5.55 1.73 0.91
N VAL A 57 -6.54 1.50 0.04
CA VAL A 57 -6.44 1.77 -1.40
C VAL A 57 -6.29 3.27 -1.65
N ASN A 58 -7.14 4.11 -1.06
CA ASN A 58 -7.05 5.56 -1.23
C ASN A 58 -5.71 6.11 -0.76
N PHE A 59 -5.19 5.64 0.39
CA PHE A 59 -3.87 6.06 0.86
C PHE A 59 -2.77 5.71 -0.13
N LEU A 60 -2.77 4.47 -0.65
CA LEU A 60 -1.76 4.03 -1.61
C LEU A 60 -1.88 4.79 -2.94
N ASP A 61 -3.09 5.13 -3.38
CA ASP A 61 -3.34 5.95 -4.56
C ASP A 61 -2.85 7.40 -4.37
N ASP A 62 -3.21 8.04 -3.25
CA ASP A 62 -2.83 9.41 -2.89
C ASP A 62 -1.31 9.60 -2.78
N THR A 63 -0.59 8.55 -2.34
CA THR A 63 0.89 8.57 -2.31
C THR A 63 1.54 8.42 -3.68
N ARG A 64 0.75 8.22 -4.75
CA ARG A 64 1.19 7.88 -6.12
C ARG A 64 1.92 6.54 -6.25
N VAL A 65 2.07 5.75 -5.18
CA VAL A 65 2.91 4.55 -5.19
C VAL A 65 2.35 3.46 -6.11
N LEU A 66 1.05 3.48 -6.39
CA LEU A 66 0.42 2.59 -7.36
C LEU A 66 0.35 3.20 -8.77
N GLY A 67 0.18 4.52 -8.89
CA GLY A 67 0.08 5.21 -10.18
C GLY A 67 1.42 5.38 -10.90
N ASP A 68 2.43 5.88 -10.18
CA ASP A 68 3.77 6.19 -10.70
C ASP A 68 4.89 5.77 -9.72
N PRO A 69 5.06 4.46 -9.46
CA PRO A 69 6.12 3.96 -8.59
C PRO A 69 7.53 4.31 -9.07
N GLU A 70 7.78 4.36 -10.38
CA GLU A 70 9.11 4.67 -10.92
C GLU A 70 9.51 6.13 -10.62
N GLY A 71 8.56 7.07 -10.66
CA GLY A 71 8.78 8.46 -10.27
C GLY A 71 9.07 8.66 -8.78
N LEU A 72 8.80 7.66 -7.94
CA LEU A 72 9.01 7.72 -6.48
C LEU A 72 10.33 7.09 -6.01
N VAL A 73 11.18 6.63 -6.94
CA VAL A 73 12.52 6.12 -6.60
C VAL A 73 13.41 7.28 -6.14
N GLY A 74 13.94 7.17 -4.92
CA GLY A 74 14.67 8.22 -4.21
C GLY A 74 13.78 9.02 -3.24
N GLU A 75 12.48 9.14 -3.51
CA GLU A 75 11.54 9.84 -2.63
C GLU A 75 11.04 8.95 -1.48
N VAL A 76 10.38 7.83 -1.82
CA VAL A 76 9.84 6.85 -0.84
C VAL A 76 10.24 5.41 -1.16
N LEU A 77 10.62 5.13 -2.42
CA LEU A 77 11.13 3.83 -2.85
C LEU A 77 12.66 3.91 -2.99
N ARG A 78 13.40 2.90 -2.51
CA ARG A 78 14.87 2.93 -2.54
C ARG A 78 15.44 2.67 -3.92
N ASN A 79 14.77 1.84 -4.72
CA ASN A 79 15.31 1.34 -5.99
C ASN A 79 14.22 0.83 -6.94
N GLY A 80 14.62 0.51 -8.18
CA GLY A 80 13.73 0.02 -9.21
C GLY A 80 13.08 -1.34 -8.93
N SER A 81 13.63 -2.15 -8.02
CA SER A 81 12.99 -3.43 -7.63
C SER A 81 11.74 -3.19 -6.79
N GLU A 82 11.78 -2.21 -5.88
CA GLU A 82 10.61 -1.78 -5.12
C GLU A 82 9.55 -1.17 -6.04
N ALA A 83 9.96 -0.29 -6.97
CA ALA A 83 9.05 0.29 -7.94
C ALA A 83 8.35 -0.78 -8.80
N ARG A 84 9.11 -1.79 -9.26
CA ARG A 84 8.55 -2.92 -10.00
C ARG A 84 7.54 -3.71 -9.18
N ALA A 85 7.83 -3.98 -7.90
CA ALA A 85 6.92 -4.71 -7.03
C ALA A 85 5.61 -3.94 -6.79
N MET A 86 5.68 -2.61 -6.67
CA MET A 86 4.50 -1.74 -6.60
C MET A 86 3.70 -1.73 -7.90
N ARG A 87 4.37 -1.72 -9.04
CA ARG A 87 3.72 -1.82 -10.36
C ARG A 87 2.96 -3.15 -10.49
N GLU A 88 3.58 -4.26 -10.09
CA GLU A 88 2.90 -5.57 -10.10
C GLU A 88 1.66 -5.60 -9.19
N LEU A 89 1.71 -4.93 -8.04
CA LEU A 89 0.55 -4.76 -7.16
C LEU A 89 -0.54 -3.89 -7.80
N SER A 90 -0.13 -2.76 -8.37
CA SER A 90 -1.01 -1.82 -9.09
C SER A 90 -1.78 -2.53 -10.20
N ASP A 91 -1.10 -3.32 -11.04
CA ASP A 91 -1.71 -4.05 -12.15
C ASP A 91 -2.83 -5.00 -11.69
N VAL A 92 -2.58 -5.79 -10.63
CA VAL A 92 -3.59 -6.76 -10.14
C VAL A 92 -4.71 -6.09 -9.35
N LEU A 93 -4.43 -4.99 -8.65
CA LEU A 93 -5.40 -4.28 -7.83
C LEU A 93 -6.35 -3.46 -8.71
N TYR A 94 -5.83 -2.64 -9.63
CA TYR A 94 -6.68 -1.86 -10.52
C TYR A 94 -7.48 -2.73 -11.47
N ALA A 95 -6.93 -3.85 -11.96
CA ALA A 95 -7.74 -4.80 -12.75
C ALA A 95 -8.95 -5.34 -11.98
N LEU A 96 -8.83 -5.51 -10.65
CA LEU A 96 -9.94 -5.93 -9.80
C LEU A 96 -10.90 -4.77 -9.49
N ILE A 97 -10.40 -3.56 -9.31
CA ILE A 97 -11.21 -2.34 -9.13
C ILE A 97 -12.03 -2.05 -10.38
N ASP A 98 -11.44 -2.19 -11.57
CA ASP A 98 -12.13 -2.02 -12.85
C ASP A 98 -13.26 -3.06 -13.04
N ASP A 99 -13.08 -4.28 -12.53
CA ASP A 99 -14.08 -5.36 -12.61
C ASP A 99 -15.22 -5.18 -11.59
N LEU A 100 -14.92 -4.75 -10.36
CA LEU A 100 -15.88 -4.70 -9.25
C LEU A 100 -16.47 -3.31 -8.99
N GLY A 101 -15.79 -2.23 -9.36
CA GLY A 101 -16.20 -0.86 -9.12
C GLY A 101 -16.47 -0.55 -7.64
N GLU A 102 -17.59 0.11 -7.33
CA GLU A 102 -18.00 0.51 -5.98
C GLU A 102 -18.58 -0.66 -5.14
N ALA A 103 -18.18 -1.90 -5.42
CA ALA A 103 -18.62 -3.05 -4.64
C ALA A 103 -18.12 -2.97 -3.17
N PRO A 104 -18.85 -3.57 -2.21
CA PRO A 104 -18.40 -3.58 -0.82
C PRO A 104 -17.13 -4.41 -0.64
N ASP A 105 -16.35 -4.13 0.41
CA ASP A 105 -15.11 -4.85 0.77
C ASP A 105 -15.28 -6.38 0.77
N SER A 106 -16.44 -6.88 1.21
CA SER A 106 -16.75 -8.31 1.20
C SER A 106 -16.77 -8.93 -0.21
N ALA A 107 -17.17 -8.18 -1.24
CA ALA A 107 -17.15 -8.63 -2.62
C ALA A 107 -15.72 -8.72 -3.16
N TYR A 108 -14.86 -7.74 -2.83
CA TYR A 108 -13.44 -7.77 -3.15
C TYR A 108 -12.76 -8.99 -2.51
N LEU A 109 -12.96 -9.20 -1.20
CA LEU A 109 -12.35 -10.30 -0.46
C LEU A 109 -12.86 -11.68 -0.88
N ALA A 110 -14.08 -11.76 -1.43
CA ALA A 110 -14.65 -12.99 -1.98
C ALA A 110 -14.22 -13.27 -3.43
N SER A 111 -13.58 -12.31 -4.10
CA SER A 111 -13.13 -12.49 -5.49
C SER A 111 -12.09 -13.61 -5.59
N ARG A 112 -12.22 -14.45 -6.63
CA ARG A 112 -11.21 -15.46 -6.98
C ARG A 112 -9.83 -14.85 -7.30
N CYS A 113 -9.80 -13.56 -7.66
CA CYS A 113 -8.58 -12.83 -7.98
C CYS A 113 -7.92 -12.20 -6.74
N TRP A 114 -8.64 -12.09 -5.61
CA TRP A 114 -8.13 -11.49 -4.37
C TRP A 114 -6.80 -12.10 -3.87
N PRO A 115 -6.58 -13.43 -3.93
CA PRO A 115 -5.30 -14.01 -3.53
C PRO A 115 -4.09 -13.47 -4.30
N SER A 116 -4.27 -13.04 -5.56
CA SER A 116 -3.20 -12.43 -6.35
C SER A 116 -2.84 -11.03 -5.84
N VAL A 117 -3.82 -10.23 -5.40
CA VAL A 117 -3.59 -8.93 -4.76
C VAL A 117 -2.80 -9.12 -3.47
N VAL A 118 -3.19 -10.07 -2.63
CA VAL A 118 -2.50 -10.39 -1.38
C VAL A 118 -1.05 -10.81 -1.64
N GLU A 119 -0.79 -11.67 -2.63
CA GLU A 119 0.58 -12.09 -2.92
C GLU A 119 1.43 -10.97 -3.52
N ALA A 120 0.86 -10.12 -4.38
CA ALA A 120 1.55 -8.94 -4.88
C ALA A 120 1.89 -7.96 -3.74
N ALA A 121 0.96 -7.72 -2.81
CA ALA A 121 1.20 -6.90 -1.62
C ALA A 121 2.32 -7.46 -0.74
N ARG A 122 2.38 -8.79 -0.56
CA ARG A 122 3.48 -9.45 0.15
C ARG A 122 4.83 -9.26 -0.55
N ARG A 123 4.87 -9.31 -1.89
CA ARG A 123 6.10 -9.05 -2.66
C ARG A 123 6.55 -7.61 -2.50
N ALA A 124 5.63 -6.66 -2.64
CA ALA A 124 5.88 -5.24 -2.42
C ALA A 124 6.43 -5.00 -1.01
N LEU A 125 5.76 -5.52 0.03
CA LEU A 125 6.21 -5.39 1.41
C LEU A 125 7.60 -5.99 1.64
N ARG A 126 7.88 -7.19 1.13
CA ARG A 126 9.21 -7.81 1.23
C ARG A 126 10.30 -7.01 0.51
N SER A 127 9.96 -6.35 -0.60
CA SER A 127 10.92 -5.52 -1.33
C SER A 127 11.32 -4.27 -0.54
N MET A 128 10.44 -3.80 0.35
CA MET A 128 10.67 -2.61 1.17
C MET A 128 11.37 -2.86 2.51
N ALA A 129 11.58 -4.14 2.86
CA ALA A 129 12.19 -4.55 4.13
C ALA A 129 13.66 -4.09 4.29
#